data_AF-A0A2S6TN68-F1
#
_entry.id   AF-A0A2S6TN68-F1
#
_cell.length_a   1.000
_cell.length_b   1.000
_cell.length_c   1.000
_cell.angle_alpha   90.00
_cell.angle_beta   90.00
_cell.angle_gamma   90.00
#
_symmetry.space_group_name_H-M   'P 1'
#
loop_
_entity.id
_entity.type
_entity.pdbx_description
1 polymer ?
#
loop_
_entity_poly.entity_id
_entity_poly.type
_entity_poly.pdbx_seq_one_letter_code
_entity_poly.pdbx_strand_id
1 'polypeptide(L)'
;MKSELYKHRLAVAAYFVYEGAVSPLGERNFERICPMAVPKKKVSKSRRNKRRAHDALKTMSFVECSNCGELKRPHHVCGACGHYDDREVVEVATI
;
A
#
# COMPACT_ATOMS: atom_id res chain seq x y z
N MET A 1 7.18 -31.76 71.67
CA MET A 1 6.02 -31.62 70.76
C MET A 1 5.50 -30.18 70.77
N LYS A 2 6.26 -29.22 70.21
CA LYS A 2 5.88 -27.80 70.10
C LYS A 2 6.45 -27.22 68.79
N SER A 3 6.20 -27.90 67.67
CA SER A 3 6.71 -27.51 66.35
C SER A 3 5.65 -27.44 65.25
N GLU A 4 4.42 -27.88 65.51
CA GLU A 4 3.32 -27.78 64.52
C GLU A 4 2.46 -26.52 64.69
N LEU A 5 2.48 -25.87 65.86
CA LEU A 5 1.74 -24.64 66.12
C LEU A 5 2.47 -23.34 65.71
N TYR A 6 3.67 -23.43 65.11
CA TYR A 6 4.42 -22.26 64.64
C TYR A 6 4.34 -22.03 63.12
N LYS A 7 3.83 -22.99 62.33
CA LYS A 7 3.74 -22.86 60.87
C LYS A 7 2.43 -22.25 60.36
N HIS A 8 1.38 -22.26 61.17
CA HIS A 8 0.07 -21.65 60.81
C HIS A 8 -0.05 -20.17 61.14
N ARG A 9 0.93 -19.59 61.86
CA ARG A 9 0.94 -18.18 62.29
C ARG A 9 1.76 -17.27 61.38
N LEU A 10 2.51 -17.83 60.43
CA LEU A 10 3.24 -17.10 59.38
C LEU A 10 2.43 -16.94 58.08
N ALA A 11 1.36 -17.72 57.87
CA ALA A 11 0.60 -17.70 56.62
C ALA A 11 -0.54 -16.66 56.58
N VAL A 12 -0.99 -16.14 57.72
CA VAL A 12 -2.19 -15.26 57.79
C VAL A 12 -1.85 -13.75 57.79
N ALA A 13 -0.56 -13.38 57.89
CA ALA A 13 -0.14 -11.98 57.91
C ALA A 13 0.18 -11.38 56.52
N ALA A 14 0.22 -12.19 55.45
CA ALA A 14 0.66 -11.73 54.12
C ALA A 14 -0.49 -11.36 53.15
N TYR A 15 -1.75 -11.49 53.56
CA TYR A 15 -2.89 -11.41 52.61
C TYR A 15 -3.87 -10.26 52.84
N PHE A 16 -3.65 -9.32 53.79
CA PHE A 16 -4.73 -8.42 54.21
C PHE A 16 -4.39 -6.93 54.34
N VAL A 17 -3.53 -6.36 53.49
CA VAL A 17 -3.34 -4.89 53.46
C VAL A 17 -3.23 -4.36 52.02
N TYR A 18 -4.35 -3.76 51.57
CA TYR A 18 -4.48 -2.64 50.61
C TYR A 18 -3.90 -2.84 49.19
N GLU A 19 -4.71 -3.10 48.16
CA GLU A 19 -5.58 -2.13 47.48
C GLU A 19 -4.98 -0.72 47.34
N GLY A 20 -3.97 -0.61 46.49
CA GLY A 20 -3.46 0.64 45.93
C GLY A 20 -3.16 0.41 44.45
N ALA A 21 -4.08 0.83 43.59
CA ALA A 21 -4.00 0.72 42.15
C ALA A 21 -2.75 1.43 41.60
N VAL A 22 -1.74 0.65 41.19
CA VAL A 22 -0.79 1.08 40.16
C VAL A 22 -0.64 -0.08 39.20
N SER A 23 -1.53 -0.12 38.23
CA SER A 23 -1.24 -0.81 36.98
C SER A 23 0.10 -0.28 36.48
N PRO A 24 1.16 -1.08 36.29
CA PRO A 24 2.22 -0.67 35.40
C PRO A 24 1.65 -0.86 34.00
N LEU A 25 0.67 -0.03 33.65
CA LEU A 25 0.52 0.35 32.26
C LEU A 25 1.87 0.96 31.94
N GLY A 26 2.72 0.17 31.29
CA GLY A 26 3.71 0.71 30.41
C GLY A 26 2.95 1.54 29.40
N GLU A 27 2.70 2.79 29.80
CA GLU A 27 2.04 3.86 29.08
C GLU A 27 2.92 4.26 27.89
N ARG A 28 3.11 3.31 26.97
CA ARG A 28 3.36 3.68 25.57
C ARG A 28 2.00 3.94 24.95
N ASN A 29 1.39 5.01 25.45
CA ASN A 29 0.30 5.77 24.87
C ASN A 29 0.69 6.25 23.47
N PHE A 30 0.76 5.31 22.53
CA PHE A 30 0.82 5.55 21.09
C PHE A 30 -0.27 4.74 20.37
N GLU A 31 -1.37 4.43 21.04
CA GLU A 31 -2.58 3.96 20.39
C GLU A 31 -3.60 5.08 20.40
N ARG A 32 -3.65 5.82 19.29
CA ARG A 32 -4.82 6.51 18.72
C ARG A 32 -4.40 7.81 18.02
N ILE A 33 -4.10 7.71 16.73
CA ILE A 33 -4.47 8.76 15.78
C ILE A 33 -5.04 8.11 14.52
N CYS A 34 -6.35 8.25 14.35
CA CYS A 34 -6.97 8.68 13.10
C CYS A 34 -7.68 10.00 13.45
N PRO A 35 -7.54 11.09 12.65
CA PRO A 35 -8.48 11.27 11.54
C PRO A 35 -7.87 11.92 10.28
N MET A 36 -6.58 11.77 10.06
CA MET A 36 -5.97 11.85 8.72
C MET A 36 -4.94 10.72 8.73
N ALA A 37 -5.04 9.72 7.86
CA ALA A 37 -4.11 8.60 7.88
C ALA A 37 -2.67 9.09 7.62
N VAL A 38 -1.86 9.26 8.68
CA VAL A 38 -0.48 9.74 8.57
C VAL A 38 0.50 8.58 8.73
N PRO A 39 1.50 8.43 7.84
CA PRO A 39 2.51 7.39 7.96
C PRO A 39 3.33 7.55 9.25
N LYS A 40 3.39 6.49 10.07
CA LYS A 40 4.15 6.46 11.34
C LYS A 40 5.67 6.66 11.16
N LYS A 41 6.22 6.27 10.01
CA LYS A 41 7.66 6.38 9.69
C LYS A 41 7.87 6.73 8.21
N LYS A 42 9.00 7.36 7.91
CA LYS A 42 9.45 7.62 6.54
C LYS A 42 9.69 6.31 5.79
N VAL A 43 9.20 6.23 4.56
CA VAL A 43 9.47 5.09 3.66
C VAL A 43 10.94 5.14 3.23
N SER A 44 11.68 4.03 3.40
CA SER A 44 13.08 3.94 2.97
C SER A 44 13.22 4.04 1.44
N LYS A 45 14.39 4.48 0.96
CA LYS A 45 14.68 4.58 -0.49
C LYS A 45 14.43 3.25 -1.19
N SER A 46 14.87 2.13 -0.60
CA SER A 46 14.65 0.77 -1.12
C SER A 46 13.16 0.41 -1.20
N ARG A 47 12.38 0.62 -0.13
CA ARG A 47 10.93 0.31 -0.12
C ARG A 47 10.14 1.15 -1.12
N ARG A 48 10.49 2.43 -1.30
CA ARG A 48 9.89 3.31 -2.31
C ARG A 48 10.20 2.80 -3.71
N ASN A 49 11.47 2.50 -4.00
CA ASN A 49 11.90 2.09 -5.34
C ASN A 49 11.33 0.71 -5.71
N LYS A 50 11.26 -0.24 -4.77
CA LYS A 50 10.59 -1.53 -4.99
C LYS A 50 9.10 -1.37 -5.33
N ARG A 51 8.40 -0.45 -4.66
CA ARG A 51 7.00 -0.15 -4.99
C ARG A 51 6.84 0.44 -6.40
N ARG A 52 7.77 1.32 -6.80
CA ARG A 52 7.79 1.95 -8.14
C ARG A 52 8.34 1.07 -9.26
N ALA A 53 8.71 -0.18 -8.97
CA ALA A 53 9.28 -1.08 -9.97
C ALA A 53 8.32 -1.41 -11.12
N HIS A 54 7.01 -1.25 -10.88
CA HIS A 54 5.96 -1.52 -11.87
C HIS A 54 5.45 -0.25 -12.58
N ASP A 55 5.93 0.94 -12.19
CA ASP A 55 5.46 2.23 -12.72
C ASP A 55 6.07 2.57 -14.10
N ALA A 56 6.60 1.59 -14.82
CA ALA A 56 7.21 1.79 -16.13
C ALA A 56 6.14 1.98 -17.22
N LEU A 57 6.30 3.01 -18.05
CA LEU A 57 5.46 3.21 -19.23
C LEU A 57 5.75 2.12 -20.27
N LYS A 58 4.70 1.50 -20.79
CA LYS A 58 4.80 0.57 -21.90
C LYS A 58 4.81 1.35 -23.21
N THR A 59 5.65 0.93 -24.14
CA THR A 59 5.61 1.45 -25.51
C THR A 59 4.30 1.05 -26.18
N MET A 60 3.78 1.94 -27.03
CA MET A 60 2.61 1.64 -27.86
C MET A 60 3.02 0.75 -29.02
N SER A 61 2.16 -0.17 -29.42
CA SER A 61 2.33 -0.98 -30.62
C SER A 61 1.97 -0.17 -31.86
N PHE A 62 2.83 -0.27 -32.87
CA PHE A 62 2.61 0.31 -34.20
C PHE A 62 2.66 -0.80 -35.24
N VAL A 63 1.82 -0.68 -36.26
CA VAL A 63 1.70 -1.61 -37.38
C VAL A 63 1.73 -0.78 -38.66
N GLU A 64 2.37 -1.29 -39.70
CA GLU A 64 2.40 -0.67 -41.02
C GLU A 64 1.00 -0.63 -41.64
N CYS A 65 0.66 0.48 -42.30
CA CYS A 65 -0.59 0.62 -43.02
C CYS A 65 -0.46 0.05 -44.45
N SER A 66 -1.37 -0.85 -44.86
CA SER A 66 -1.34 -1.51 -46.18
C SER A 66 -1.38 -0.54 -47.37
N ASN A 67 -2.00 0.63 -47.22
CA ASN A 67 -2.18 1.60 -48.31
C ASN A 67 -0.98 2.58 -48.44
N CYS A 68 -0.48 3.14 -47.33
CA CYS A 68 0.54 4.20 -47.36
C CYS A 68 1.90 3.81 -46.79
N GLY A 69 2.04 2.64 -46.16
CA GLY A 69 3.28 2.20 -45.51
C GLY A 69 3.63 2.94 -44.21
N GLU A 70 2.84 3.94 -43.79
CA GLU A 70 3.07 4.68 -42.54
C GLU A 70 2.72 3.83 -41.31
N LEU A 71 3.43 4.08 -40.20
CA LEU A 71 3.18 3.42 -38.92
C LEU A 71 1.91 3.96 -38.27
N LYS A 72 0.90 3.10 -38.15
CA LYS A 72 -0.36 3.41 -37.49
C LYS A 72 -0.54 2.59 -36.21
N ARG A 73 -1.42 3.06 -35.33
CA ARG A 73 -1.88 2.27 -34.19
C ARG A 73 -2.85 1.18 -34.69
N PRO A 74 -2.79 -0.05 -34.15
CA PRO A 74 -3.73 -1.10 -34.53
C PRO A 74 -5.18 -0.70 -34.20
N HIS A 75 -6.14 -1.08 -35.04
CA HIS A 75 -7.57 -0.74 -34.93
C HIS A 75 -7.93 0.75 -35.01
N HIS A 76 -7.00 1.61 -35.41
CA HIS A 76 -7.28 3.02 -35.68
C HIS A 76 -7.24 3.32 -37.19
N VAL A 77 -7.99 4.35 -37.60
CA VAL A 77 -7.87 4.94 -38.94
C VAL A 77 -6.47 5.51 -39.09
N CYS A 78 -5.85 5.32 -40.25
CA CYS A 78 -4.53 5.88 -40.51
C CYS A 78 -4.62 7.41 -40.60
N GLY A 79 -3.83 8.12 -39.80
CA GLY A 79 -3.85 9.60 -39.78
C GLY A 79 -3.25 10.24 -41.04
N ALA A 80 -2.43 9.51 -41.80
CA ALA A 80 -1.80 10.01 -43.01
C ALA A 80 -2.68 9.86 -44.25
N CYS A 81 -3.44 8.76 -44.37
CA CYS A 81 -4.25 8.48 -45.55
C CYS A 81 -5.77 8.45 -45.30
N GLY A 82 -6.24 8.46 -44.04
CA GLY A 82 -7.69 8.42 -43.75
C GLY A 82 -8.39 7.08 -44.05
N HIS A 83 -7.61 6.04 -44.38
CA HIS A 83 -8.14 4.72 -44.75
C HIS A 83 -8.22 3.76 -43.54
N TYR A 84 -9.26 2.94 -43.54
CA TYR A 84 -9.48 1.81 -42.63
C TYR A 84 -10.21 0.70 -43.38
N ASP A 85 -9.72 -0.55 -43.27
CA ASP A 85 -10.33 -1.72 -43.95
C ASP A 85 -10.50 -1.51 -45.46
N ASP A 86 -9.43 -1.01 -46.11
CA ASP A 86 -9.35 -0.70 -47.54
C ASP A 86 -10.43 0.25 -48.08
N ARG A 87 -11.08 0.99 -47.18
CA ARG A 87 -12.06 2.02 -47.48
C ARG A 87 -11.59 3.37 -46.97
N GLU A 88 -11.86 4.40 -47.75
CA GLU A 88 -11.67 5.78 -47.34
C GLU A 88 -12.79 6.15 -46.36
N VAL A 89 -12.43 6.45 -45.11
CA VAL A 89 -13.39 6.76 -44.03
C VAL A 89 -13.42 8.26 -43.74
N VAL A 90 -12.30 8.95 -43.97
CA VAL A 90 -12.15 10.39 -43.72
C VAL A 90 -11.50 11.02 -44.94
N GLU A 91 -12.17 12.01 -45.55
CA GLU A 91 -11.50 12.93 -46.47
C GLU A 91 -10.49 13.75 -45.66
N VAL A 92 -9.21 13.41 -45.78
CA VAL A 92 -8.15 14.12 -45.06
C VAL A 92 -7.87 15.44 -45.76
N ALA A 93 -8.69 16.45 -45.46
CA ALA A 93 -8.36 17.84 -45.79
C ALA A 93 -7.23 18.29 -44.85
N THR A 94 -6.04 18.45 -45.41
CA THR A 94 -4.84 18.97 -44.75
C THR A 94 -5.13 20.23 -43.93
N ILE A 95 -4.67 20.26 -42.67
CA ILE A 95 -4.57 21.45 -41.80
C ILE A 95 -3.16 22.01 -41.90
#